data_AF-A0A509E8J5-F1
#
_entry.id   AF-A0A509E8J5-F1
#
_cell.length_a   1.000
_cell.length_b   1.000
_cell.length_c   1.000
_cell.angle_alpha   90.00
_cell.angle_beta   90.00
_cell.angle_gamma   90.00
#
_symmetry.space_group_name_H-M   'P 1'
#
loop_
_entity.id
_entity.type
_entity.pdbx_description
1 polymer ?
#
loop_
_entity_poly.entity_id
_entity_poly.type
_entity_poly.pdbx_seq_one_letter_code
_entity_poly.pdbx_strand_id
1 'polypeptide(L)'
;MTVLRAACLAGLLLAAGAAYLGWALTSESGYASGGRAIKARYGYLSMPHVERQSLRKLALMKAAATCEWELNEAFWDRVYGLYVGDARGVRAAVFDTLLADQERYFRADPDHSRCRAAWTRFGTQGADLPGILRVSGGAAQEPAGPRVRGAEAASGH
;
A
#
# COMPACT_ATOMS: atom_id res chain seq x y z
N MET A 1 27.35 -8.34 47.24
CA MET A 1 26.21 -7.40 47.12
C MET A 1 26.00 -6.83 45.71
N THR A 2 27.01 -6.83 44.82
CA THR A 2 26.91 -6.26 43.46
C THR A 2 26.11 -7.12 42.48
N VAL A 3 26.29 -8.44 42.52
CA VAL A 3 25.62 -9.39 41.60
C VAL A 3 24.09 -9.41 41.79
N LEU A 4 23.62 -9.36 43.04
CA LEU A 4 22.20 -9.39 43.37
C LEU A 4 21.49 -8.10 42.93
N ARG A 5 22.15 -6.94 43.08
CA ARG A 5 21.66 -5.67 42.56
C ARG A 5 21.65 -5.64 41.03
N ALA A 6 22.68 -6.18 40.39
CA ALA A 6 22.73 -6.30 38.93
C ALA A 6 21.63 -7.23 38.39
N ALA A 7 21.36 -8.35 39.06
CA ALA A 7 20.27 -9.26 38.71
C ALA A 7 18.88 -8.60 38.87
N CYS A 8 18.65 -7.85 39.95
CA CYS A 8 17.41 -7.09 40.13
C CYS A 8 17.23 -6.01 39.06
N LEU A 9 18.30 -5.28 38.71
CA LEU A 9 18.29 -4.28 37.63
C LEU A 9 17.99 -4.92 36.27
N ALA A 10 18.63 -6.04 35.95
CA ALA A 10 18.35 -6.78 34.73
C ALA A 10 16.89 -7.27 34.68
N GLY A 11 16.36 -7.78 35.80
CA GLY A 11 14.95 -8.18 35.92
C GLY A 11 13.98 -7.02 35.69
N LEU A 12 14.26 -5.85 36.28
CA LEU A 12 13.47 -4.63 36.08
C LEU A 12 13.51 -4.15 34.62
N LEU A 13 14.67 -4.19 33.98
CA LEU A 13 14.81 -3.81 32.57
C LEU A 13 14.05 -4.77 31.65
N LEU A 14 14.08 -6.06 31.93
CA LEU A 14 13.32 -7.06 31.17
C LEU A 14 11.80 -6.87 31.37
N ALA A 15 11.35 -6.62 32.59
CA ALA A 15 9.94 -6.35 32.88
C ALA A 15 9.45 -5.06 32.20
N ALA A 16 10.23 -3.98 32.26
CA ALA A 16 9.92 -2.73 31.58
C ALA A 16 9.90 -2.91 30.05
N GLY A 17 10.85 -3.66 29.48
CA GLY A 17 10.88 -3.98 28.07
C GLY A 17 9.68 -4.81 27.60
N ALA A 18 9.27 -5.81 28.40
CA ALA A 18 8.10 -6.62 28.12
C ALA A 18 6.80 -5.81 28.20
N ALA A 19 6.67 -4.93 29.19
CA ALA A 19 5.54 -4.01 29.31
C ALA A 19 5.47 -3.05 28.11
N TYR A 20 6.61 -2.50 27.68
CA TYR A 20 6.68 -1.64 26.50
C TYR A 20 6.30 -2.38 25.22
N LEU A 21 6.81 -3.60 25.01
CA LEU A 21 6.45 -4.42 23.85
C LEU A 21 4.97 -4.78 23.85
N GLY A 22 4.41 -5.14 25.00
CA GLY A 22 2.99 -5.40 25.17
C GLY A 22 2.16 -4.17 24.80
N TRP A 23 2.49 -3.00 25.36
CA TRP A 23 1.83 -1.74 25.02
C TRP A 23 1.96 -1.37 23.54
N ALA A 24 3.15 -1.51 22.95
CA ALA A 24 3.43 -1.20 21.54
C ALA A 24 2.69 -2.11 20.55
N LEU A 25 2.36 -3.34 20.96
CA LEU A 25 1.68 -4.32 20.11
C LEU A 25 0.15 -4.33 20.29
N THR A 26 -0.36 -3.85 21.42
CA THR A 26 -1.78 -3.97 21.79
C THR A 26 -2.55 -2.65 21.79
N SER A 27 -1.87 -1.51 21.95
CA SER A 27 -2.51 -0.20 21.94
C SER A 27 -2.36 0.51 20.60
N GLU A 28 -3.31 1.39 20.27
CA GLU A 28 -3.29 2.18 19.04
C GLU A 28 -2.13 3.18 19.04
N SER A 29 -1.92 3.88 20.15
CA SER A 29 -0.81 4.83 20.32
C SER A 29 0.56 4.13 20.30
N GLY A 30 0.67 2.95 20.92
CA GLY A 30 1.90 2.15 20.89
C GLY A 30 2.21 1.56 19.51
N TYR A 31 1.17 1.17 18.77
CA TYR A 31 1.33 0.72 17.39
C TYR A 31 1.84 1.86 16.50
N ALA A 32 1.29 3.07 16.68
CA ALA A 32 1.72 4.27 15.96
C ALA A 32 3.13 4.74 16.34
N SER A 33 3.53 4.64 17.61
CA SER A 33 4.80 5.18 18.11
C SER A 33 6.02 4.31 17.81
N GLY A 34 5.85 3.06 17.40
CA GLY A 34 6.98 2.18 17.04
C GLY A 34 6.65 0.71 16.84
N GLY A 35 5.51 0.23 17.36
CA GLY A 35 5.07 -1.16 17.17
C GLY A 35 4.94 -1.54 15.69
N ARG A 36 4.48 -0.60 14.85
CA ARG A 36 4.41 -0.79 13.39
C ARG A 36 5.79 -1.03 12.76
N ALA A 37 6.80 -0.24 13.11
CA ALA A 37 8.14 -0.36 12.53
C ALA A 37 8.80 -1.69 12.90
N ILE A 38 8.65 -2.13 14.15
CA ILE A 38 9.15 -3.43 14.63
C ILE A 38 8.43 -4.57 13.88
N LYS A 39 7.09 -4.50 13.80
CA LYS A 39 6.28 -5.49 13.08
C LYS A 39 6.64 -5.56 11.60
N ALA A 40 6.88 -4.42 10.95
CA ALA A 40 7.31 -4.35 9.57
C ALA A 40 8.71 -4.97 9.37
N ARG A 41 9.67 -4.64 10.24
CA ARG A 41 11.05 -5.16 10.17
C ARG A 41 11.08 -6.68 10.33
N TYR A 42 10.42 -7.19 11.36
CA TYR A 42 10.32 -8.63 11.61
C TYR A 42 9.57 -9.32 10.48
N GLY A 43 8.40 -8.77 10.10
CA GLY A 43 7.57 -9.28 9.02
C GLY A 43 8.32 -9.40 7.70
N TYR A 44 9.09 -8.37 7.33
CA TYR A 44 9.88 -8.39 6.11
C TYR A 44 10.95 -9.50 6.15
N LEU A 45 11.58 -9.77 7.30
CA LEU A 45 12.58 -10.84 7.41
C LEU A 45 11.94 -12.23 7.35
N SER A 46 10.81 -12.44 8.02
CA SER A 46 10.15 -13.75 8.08
C SER A 46 9.34 -14.12 6.83
N MET A 47 8.95 -13.13 6.02
CA MET A 47 8.06 -13.33 4.88
C MET A 47 8.76 -13.99 3.68
N PRO A 48 8.07 -14.86 2.90
CA PRO A 48 8.61 -15.41 1.67
C PRO A 48 8.96 -14.34 0.62
N HIS A 49 9.96 -14.60 -0.22
CA HIS A 49 10.40 -13.64 -1.25
C HIS A 49 9.28 -13.24 -2.22
N VAL A 50 8.45 -14.20 -2.64
CA VAL A 50 7.33 -13.96 -3.57
C VAL A 50 6.31 -13.00 -2.98
N GLU A 51 5.98 -13.16 -1.70
CA GLU A 51 5.04 -12.30 -0.99
C GLU A 51 5.60 -10.88 -0.79
N ARG A 52 6.90 -10.75 -0.49
CA ARG A 52 7.55 -9.43 -0.48
C ARG A 52 7.51 -8.75 -1.84
N GLN A 53 7.75 -9.52 -2.90
CA GLN A 53 7.75 -8.98 -4.27
C GLN A 53 6.35 -8.54 -4.69
N SER A 54 5.30 -9.28 -4.33
CA SER A 54 3.92 -8.89 -4.62
C SER A 54 3.53 -7.62 -3.86
N LEU A 55 3.82 -7.53 -2.56
CA LEU A 55 3.57 -6.32 -1.77
C LEU A 55 4.35 -5.12 -2.29
N ARG A 56 5.59 -5.31 -2.72
CA ARG A 56 6.40 -4.23 -3.31
C ARG A 56 5.80 -3.72 -4.63
N LYS A 57 5.31 -4.62 -5.49
CA LYS A 57 4.62 -4.24 -6.73
C LYS A 57 3.32 -3.48 -6.43
N LEU A 58 2.57 -3.92 -5.42
CA LEU A 58 1.34 -3.26 -4.99
C LEU A 58 1.61 -1.86 -4.41
N ALA A 59 2.64 -1.72 -3.57
CA ALA A 59 3.08 -0.45 -3.01
C ALA A 59 3.53 0.53 -4.11
N LEU A 60 4.28 0.03 -5.10
CA LEU A 60 4.67 0.80 -6.28
C LEU A 60 3.44 1.30 -7.04
N MET A 61 2.45 0.44 -7.28
CA MET A 61 1.22 0.81 -7.97
C MET A 61 0.44 1.90 -7.21
N LYS A 62 0.25 1.76 -5.89
CA LYS A 62 -0.47 2.77 -5.08
C LYS A 62 0.28 4.11 -5.07
N ALA A 63 1.60 4.09 -4.87
CA ALA A 63 2.40 5.32 -4.84
C ALA A 63 2.47 6.00 -6.22
N ALA A 64 2.55 5.21 -7.30
CA ALA A 64 2.53 5.77 -8.64
C ALA A 64 1.14 6.34 -8.99
N ALA A 65 0.06 5.74 -8.48
CA ALA A 65 -1.31 6.21 -8.74
C ALA A 65 -1.46 7.63 -8.21
N THR A 66 -1.13 7.84 -6.93
CA THR A 66 -1.30 9.13 -6.25
C THR A 66 -0.34 10.24 -6.73
N CYS A 67 0.57 9.95 -7.67
CA CYS A 67 1.52 10.90 -8.21
C CYS A 67 0.90 11.84 -9.27
N GLU A 68 0.08 11.31 -10.19
CA GLU A 68 -0.62 12.10 -11.23
C GLU A 68 -2.13 11.80 -11.27
N TRP A 69 -2.59 10.71 -10.63
CA TRP A 69 -3.95 10.16 -10.77
C TRP A 69 -4.68 10.13 -9.42
N GLU A 70 -6.01 10.22 -9.49
CA GLU A 70 -6.89 9.95 -8.38
C GLU A 70 -7.24 8.46 -8.40
N LEU A 71 -6.85 7.73 -7.36
CA LEU A 71 -7.22 6.33 -7.22
C LEU A 71 -8.67 6.23 -6.71
N ASN A 72 -9.45 5.32 -7.28
CA ASN A 72 -10.75 4.99 -6.72
C ASN A 72 -10.58 4.28 -5.36
N GLU A 73 -10.77 5.01 -4.27
CA GLU A 73 -10.54 4.48 -2.92
C GLU A 73 -11.42 3.28 -2.58
N ALA A 74 -12.68 3.22 -3.06
CA ALA A 74 -13.53 2.05 -2.86
C ALA A 74 -13.02 0.78 -3.59
N PHE A 75 -12.36 0.96 -4.73
CA PHE A 75 -11.67 -0.15 -5.39
C PHE A 75 -10.39 -0.52 -4.64
N TRP A 76 -9.64 0.49 -4.20
CA TRP A 76 -8.43 0.31 -3.44
C TRP A 76 -8.65 -0.46 -2.14
N ASP A 77 -9.70 -0.14 -1.38
CA ASP A 77 -10.04 -0.83 -0.14
C ASP A 77 -10.26 -2.33 -0.36
N ARG A 78 -10.86 -2.70 -1.49
CA ARG A 78 -11.04 -4.12 -1.88
C ARG A 78 -9.70 -4.78 -2.20
N VAL A 79 -8.85 -4.11 -2.98
CA VAL A 79 -7.50 -4.61 -3.29
C VAL A 79 -6.67 -4.74 -2.01
N TYR A 80 -6.73 -3.75 -1.13
CA TYR A 80 -6.07 -3.76 0.16
C TYR A 80 -6.56 -4.93 1.01
N GLY A 81 -7.87 -5.15 1.13
CA GLY A 81 -8.44 -6.28 1.86
C GLY A 81 -7.97 -7.64 1.33
N LEU A 82 -7.87 -7.82 0.01
CA LEU A 82 -7.43 -9.07 -0.62
C LEU A 82 -5.91 -9.30 -0.45
N TYR A 83 -5.10 -8.30 -0.77
CA TYR A 83 -3.64 -8.46 -0.92
C TYR A 83 -2.82 -7.99 0.28
N VAL A 84 -3.39 -7.15 1.14
CA VAL A 84 -2.75 -6.67 2.39
C VAL A 84 -3.45 -7.23 3.62
N GLY A 85 -4.78 -7.29 3.63
CA GLY A 85 -5.57 -7.93 4.69
C GLY A 85 -5.81 -7.00 5.87
N ASP A 86 -5.69 -7.53 7.09
CA ASP A 86 -5.88 -6.78 8.33
C ASP A 86 -4.87 -5.62 8.42
N ALA A 87 -5.38 -4.39 8.61
CA ALA A 87 -4.59 -3.17 8.76
C ALA A 87 -3.63 -3.21 9.97
N ARG A 88 -3.92 -4.01 11.00
CA ARG A 88 -3.02 -4.26 12.14
C ARG A 88 -2.11 -5.46 11.92
N GLY A 89 -2.26 -6.17 10.80
CA GLY A 89 -1.48 -7.35 10.43
C GLY A 89 -0.02 -7.04 10.15
N VAL A 90 0.80 -8.09 10.15
CA VAL A 90 2.23 -8.00 9.79
C VAL A 90 2.39 -7.52 8.34
N ARG A 91 1.53 -8.04 7.46
CA ARG A 91 1.53 -7.74 6.04
C ARG A 91 1.21 -6.26 5.76
N ALA A 92 0.27 -5.67 6.50
CA ALA A 92 -0.03 -4.24 6.46
C ALA A 92 1.15 -3.38 6.90
N ALA A 93 1.80 -3.73 8.02
CA ALA A 93 2.97 -2.98 8.48
C ALA A 93 4.13 -3.00 7.46
N VAL A 94 4.36 -4.16 6.82
CA VAL A 94 5.36 -4.29 5.74
C VAL A 94 4.94 -3.46 4.52
N PHE A 95 3.68 -3.56 4.09
CA PHE A 95 3.14 -2.80 2.97
C PHE A 95 3.30 -1.29 3.18
N ASP A 96 2.92 -0.76 4.35
CA ASP A 96 3.03 0.66 4.68
C ASP A 96 4.47 1.16 4.59
N THR A 97 5.43 0.36 5.05
CA THR A 97 6.86 0.70 4.98
C THR A 97 7.33 0.76 3.54
N LEU A 98 6.95 -0.23 2.72
CA LEU A 98 7.26 -0.24 1.29
C LEU A 98 6.59 0.92 0.56
N LEU A 99 5.35 1.25 0.91
CA LEU A 99 4.60 2.37 0.32
C LEU A 99 5.30 3.70 0.61
N ALA A 100 5.68 3.95 1.87
CA ALA A 100 6.41 5.16 2.25
C ALA A 100 7.76 5.29 1.51
N ASP A 101 8.44 4.19 1.24
CA ASP A 101 9.66 4.19 0.42
C ASP A 101 9.39 4.55 -1.04
N GLN A 102 8.33 3.98 -1.64
CA GLN A 102 7.95 4.30 -3.02
C GLN A 102 7.46 5.74 -3.17
N GLU A 103 6.66 6.23 -2.23
CA GLU A 103 6.19 7.61 -2.22
C GLU A 103 7.37 8.59 -2.12
N ARG A 104 8.38 8.31 -1.27
CA ARG A 104 9.61 9.12 -1.23
C ARG A 104 10.36 9.10 -2.56
N TYR A 105 10.46 7.93 -3.18
CA TYR A 105 11.13 7.76 -4.47
C TYR A 105 10.47 8.59 -5.60
N PHE A 106 9.14 8.65 -5.62
CA PHE A 106 8.38 9.45 -6.59
C PHE A 106 8.32 10.94 -6.24
N ARG A 107 8.19 11.32 -4.96
CA ARG A 107 8.26 12.74 -4.53
C ARG A 107 9.61 13.40 -4.84
N ALA A 108 10.67 12.62 -4.94
CA ALA A 108 11.99 13.10 -5.35
C ALA A 108 12.16 13.29 -6.87
N ASP A 109 11.09 13.12 -7.66
CA ASP A 109 11.09 13.23 -9.13
C ASP A 109 10.21 14.41 -9.59
N PRO A 110 10.78 15.63 -9.70
CA PRO A 110 10.02 16.86 -9.95
C PRO A 110 9.31 16.85 -11.31
N ASP A 111 9.87 16.16 -12.31
CA ASP A 111 9.30 16.11 -13.66
C ASP A 111 8.28 14.98 -13.85
N HIS A 112 7.99 14.21 -12.79
CA HIS A 112 7.08 13.05 -12.79
C HIS A 112 7.45 11.97 -13.83
N SER A 113 8.69 11.97 -14.31
CA SER A 113 9.22 11.07 -15.33
C SER A 113 9.16 9.60 -14.91
N ARG A 114 9.49 9.31 -13.65
CA ARG A 114 9.45 7.99 -13.01
C ARG A 114 8.01 7.55 -12.80
N CYS A 115 7.11 8.46 -12.44
CA CYS A 115 5.68 8.16 -12.30
C CYS A 115 5.09 7.74 -13.65
N ARG A 116 5.34 8.51 -14.71
CA ARG A 116 4.92 8.13 -16.07
C ARG A 116 5.53 6.81 -16.51
N ALA A 117 6.83 6.59 -16.28
CA ALA A 117 7.51 5.33 -16.60
C ALA A 117 6.95 4.11 -15.84
N ALA A 118 6.42 4.30 -14.62
CA ALA A 118 5.76 3.23 -13.89
C ALA A 118 4.41 2.84 -14.53
N TRP A 119 3.70 3.83 -15.09
CA TRP A 119 2.39 3.64 -15.71
C TRP A 119 2.42 3.27 -17.19
N THR A 120 3.50 3.49 -17.93
CA THR A 120 3.59 3.11 -19.36
C THR A 120 3.34 1.63 -19.61
N ARG A 121 3.54 0.77 -18.61
CA ARG A 121 3.24 -0.67 -18.66
C ARG A 121 1.75 -1.00 -18.61
N PHE A 122 0.93 -0.04 -18.21
CA PHE A 122 -0.51 -0.17 -18.00
C PHE A 122 -1.32 0.72 -18.94
N GLY A 123 -0.71 1.27 -20.00
CA GLY A 123 -1.37 2.09 -21.02
C GLY A 123 -0.61 3.37 -21.35
N THR A 124 -1.07 4.11 -22.36
CA THR A 124 -0.43 5.36 -22.84
C THR A 124 -0.38 6.46 -21.78
N GLN A 125 -1.22 6.37 -20.74
CA GLN A 125 -1.20 7.21 -19.55
C GLN A 125 -1.64 6.43 -18.29
N GLY A 126 -1.55 5.10 -18.25
CA GLY A 126 -2.19 4.31 -17.17
C GLY A 126 -3.73 4.27 -17.21
N ALA A 127 -4.35 4.95 -18.19
CA ALA A 127 -5.79 5.10 -18.38
C ALA A 127 -6.52 3.80 -18.82
N ASP A 128 -5.80 2.73 -19.16
CA ASP A 128 -6.40 1.48 -19.66
C ASP A 128 -6.81 0.51 -18.53
N LEU A 129 -6.81 0.96 -17.28
CA LEU A 129 -7.36 0.23 -16.12
C LEU A 129 -8.76 0.75 -15.78
N PRO A 130 -9.83 0.21 -16.42
CA PRO A 130 -11.19 0.71 -16.23
C PRO A 130 -11.61 0.67 -14.76
N GLY A 131 -11.98 1.84 -14.22
CA GLY A 131 -12.55 1.99 -12.87
C GLY A 131 -11.55 2.10 -11.72
N ILE A 132 -10.24 2.02 -11.98
CA ILE A 132 -9.18 2.02 -10.94
C ILE A 132 -8.56 3.41 -10.78
N LEU A 133 -8.25 4.08 -11.89
CA LEU A 133 -7.64 5.41 -11.92
C LEU A 133 -8.60 6.44 -12.52
N ARG A 134 -8.60 7.65 -11.98
CA ARG A 134 -9.25 8.85 -12.52
C ARG A 134 -8.20 9.91 -12.80
N VAL A 135 -8.33 10.63 -13.91
CA VAL A 135 -7.47 11.78 -14.22
C VAL A 135 -7.72 12.84 -13.14
N SER A 136 -6.67 13.28 -12.44
CA SER A 136 -6.78 14.37 -11.46
C SER A 136 -6.97 15.69 -12.22
N GLY A 137 -8.19 16.24 -12.17
CA GLY A 137 -8.52 17.55 -12.75
C GLY A 137 -9.07 17.53 -14.17
N GLY A 138 -10.39 17.67 -14.29
CA GLY A 138 -10.98 18.51 -15.34
C GLY A 138 -11.12 17.93 -16.75
N ALA A 139 -11.67 16.73 -16.90
CA ALA A 139 -12.57 16.46 -18.02
C ALA A 139 -13.48 15.30 -17.61
N ALA A 140 -14.77 15.59 -17.46
CA ALA A 140 -15.79 14.56 -17.50
C ALA A 140 -15.67 13.86 -18.86
N GLN A 141 -14.94 12.75 -18.90
CA GLN A 141 -14.98 11.87 -20.05
C GLN A 141 -16.30 11.11 -19.94
N GLU A 142 -17.29 11.67 -20.62
CA GLU A 142 -18.59 11.10 -20.91
C GLU A 142 -18.45 9.59 -21.14
N PRO A 143 -19.23 8.74 -20.45
CA PRO A 143 -19.10 7.30 -20.64
C PRO A 143 -19.47 6.99 -22.08
N ALA A 144 -18.48 6.56 -22.87
CA ALA A 144 -18.71 5.93 -24.16
C ALA A 144 -19.42 4.60 -23.90
N GLY A 145 -20.73 4.67 -23.73
CA GLY A 145 -21.60 3.51 -23.72
C GLY A 145 -21.46 2.78 -25.06
N PRO A 146 -21.58 1.44 -25.07
CA PRO A 146 -21.51 0.68 -26.30
C PRO A 146 -22.70 1.07 -27.19
N ARG A 147 -22.43 1.75 -28.31
CA ARG A 147 -23.38 1.83 -29.42
C ARG A 147 -23.51 0.44 -30.00
N VAL A 148 -24.47 -0.33 -29.49
CA VAL A 148 -25.01 -1.48 -30.20
C VAL A 148 -25.63 -0.93 -31.48
N ARG A 149 -24.90 -1.10 -32.60
CA ARG A 149 -25.44 -0.91 -33.95
C ARG A 149 -26.59 -1.90 -34.07
N GLY A 150 -27.82 -1.40 -34.13
CA GLY A 150 -29.00 -2.19 -34.46
C GLY A 150 -28.75 -2.90 -35.79
N ALA A 151 -28.73 -4.22 -35.74
CA ALA A 151 -29.05 -5.04 -36.89
C ALA A 151 -30.57 -5.01 -37.00
N GLU A 152 -31.10 -4.21 -37.91
CA GLU A 152 -32.47 -4.39 -38.39
C GLU A 152 -32.42 -4.73 -39.87
N ALA A 153 -33.01 -5.87 -40.17
CA ALA A 153 -32.93 -6.58 -41.42
C ALA A 153 -33.65 -5.81 -42.53
N ALA A 154 -32.98 -5.68 -43.67
CA ALA A 154 -33.67 -5.45 -44.93
C ALA A 154 -34.41 -6.74 -45.32
N SER A 155 -35.74 -6.75 -45.20
CA SER A 155 -36.60 -7.66 -45.97
C SER A 155 -37.46 -6.83 -46.91
N GLY A 156 -37.09 -6.84 -48.18
CA GLY A 156 -37.82 -6.21 -49.26
C GLY A 156 -37.38 -6.79 -50.58
N HIS A 157 -37.99 -7.92 -50.96
CA HIS A 157 -38.52 -8.26 -52.28
C HIS A 157 -38.84 -9.75 -52.38
#